data_AF-X1C1U5-F1
#
_entry.id   AF-X1C1U5-F1
#
_cell.length_a   1.000
_cell.length_b   1.000
_cell.length_c   1.000
_cell.angle_alpha   90.00
_cell.angle_beta   90.00
_cell.angle_gamma   90.00
#
_symmetry.space_group_name_H-M   'P 1'
#
loop_
_entity.id
_entity.type
_entity.pdbx_description
1 polymer ?
#
loop_
_entity_poly.entity_id
_entity_poly.type
_entity_poly.pdbx_seq_one_letter_code
_entity_poly.pdbx_strand_id
1 'polypeptide(L)'
;MTKDNHDVKTVVLRKTIDETDAMAIVEQKKSDPFKSLLSRPKKEEVHVHSLKLYHECILTVSGKYVADYYRKATYDISVDYNIRDVVLGGGLFP
;
A
#
# COMPACT_ATOMS: atom_id res chain seq x y z
N MET A 1 22.07 -17.02 -25.49
CA MET A 1 21.57 -17.37 -24.15
C MET A 1 22.10 -16.34 -23.16
N THR A 2 21.28 -15.35 -22.81
CA THR A 2 21.61 -14.33 -21.80
C THR A 2 21.46 -14.96 -20.42
N LYS A 3 22.51 -14.87 -19.59
CA LYS A 3 22.46 -15.29 -18.18
C LYS A 3 21.63 -14.25 -17.43
N ASP A 4 20.42 -14.60 -17.05
CA ASP A 4 19.62 -13.76 -16.16
C ASP A 4 20.29 -13.71 -14.79
N ASN A 5 20.88 -12.55 -14.46
CA ASN A 5 21.55 -12.30 -13.20
C ASN A 5 20.49 -11.84 -12.19
N HIS A 6 19.82 -12.79 -11.51
CA HIS A 6 18.81 -12.45 -10.52
C HIS A 6 19.48 -12.01 -9.21
N ASP A 7 19.16 -10.78 -8.77
CA ASP A 7 19.57 -10.26 -7.46
C ASP A 7 18.74 -10.96 -6.37
N VAL A 8 19.38 -11.84 -5.58
CA VAL A 8 18.73 -12.58 -4.50
C VAL A 8 18.74 -11.72 -3.24
N LYS A 9 17.56 -11.28 -2.79
CA LYS A 9 17.40 -10.55 -1.52
C LYS A 9 16.66 -11.41 -0.51
N THR A 10 17.24 -11.56 0.67
CA THR A 10 16.54 -12.14 1.84
C THR A 10 15.76 -11.06 2.55
N VAL A 11 14.44 -11.20 2.59
CA VAL A 11 13.55 -10.32 3.35
C VAL A 11 13.23 -11.01 4.67
N VAL A 12 13.54 -10.35 5.79
CA VAL A 12 13.16 -10.80 7.13
C VAL A 12 12.06 -9.89 7.68
N LEU A 13 11.07 -10.48 8.34
CA LEU A 13 9.98 -9.71 8.96
C LEU A 13 10.45 -9.12 10.28
N ARG A 14 10.31 -7.81 10.42
CA ARG A 14 10.53 -7.14 11.70
C ARG A 14 9.37 -7.47 12.65
N LYS A 15 9.68 -7.95 13.84
CA LYS A 15 8.68 -8.10 14.91
C LYS A 15 8.25 -6.70 15.37
N THR A 16 6.95 -6.42 15.30
CA THR A 16 6.36 -5.16 15.78
C THR A 16 6.15 -5.15 17.28
N ILE A 17 6.03 -6.33 17.89
CA ILE A 17 5.78 -6.53 19.31
C ILE A 17 6.53 -7.77 19.78
N ASP A 18 7.07 -7.75 20.98
CA ASP A 18 7.65 -8.93 21.63
C ASP A 18 6.73 -9.48 22.75
N GLU A 19 7.17 -10.56 23.40
CA GLU A 19 6.39 -11.20 24.47
C GLU A 19 6.21 -10.31 25.71
N THR A 20 7.19 -9.45 26.00
CA THR A 20 7.13 -8.53 27.15
C THR A 20 6.10 -7.45 26.90
N ASP A 21 6.13 -6.85 25.71
CA ASP A 21 5.15 -5.88 25.25
C ASP A 21 3.74 -6.49 25.24
N ALA A 22 3.61 -7.70 24.69
CA ALA A 22 2.34 -8.41 24.64
C ALA A 22 1.79 -8.69 26.05
N MET A 23 2.65 -9.13 26.97
CA MET A 23 2.27 -9.35 28.36
C MET A 23 1.83 -8.05 29.03
N ALA A 24 2.54 -6.94 28.83
CA ALA A 24 2.15 -5.64 29.39
C ALA A 24 0.76 -5.18 28.91
N ILE A 25 0.45 -5.38 27.62
CA ILE A 25 -0.88 -5.07 27.06
C ILE A 25 -1.96 -5.95 27.68
N VAL A 26 -1.71 -7.26 27.81
CA VAL A 26 -2.67 -8.20 28.41
C VAL A 26 -2.89 -7.87 29.88
N GLU A 27 -1.83 -7.61 30.65
CA GLU A 27 -1.91 -7.18 32.05
C GLU A 27 -2.67 -5.86 32.22
N GLN A 28 -2.53 -4.93 31.28
CA GLN A 28 -3.30 -3.68 31.30
C GLN A 28 -4.80 -3.93 31.10
N LYS A 29 -5.17 -4.90 30.26
CA LYS A 29 -6.54 -5.14 29.79
C LYS A 29 -7.22 -6.36 30.40
N LYS A 30 -6.54 -7.15 31.24
CA LYS A 30 -7.04 -8.45 31.73
C LYS A 30 -8.37 -8.40 32.48
N SER A 31 -8.76 -7.25 33.03
CA SER A 31 -10.08 -7.09 33.66
C SER A 31 -11.19 -6.63 32.69
N ASP A 32 -10.87 -6.26 31.45
CA ASP A 32 -11.86 -5.79 30.44
C ASP A 32 -12.92 -6.84 30.06
N PRO A 33 -12.60 -8.15 29.93
CA PRO A 33 -13.60 -9.17 29.62
C PRO A 33 -14.73 -9.25 30.65
N PHE A 34 -14.50 -8.79 31.87
CA PHE A 34 -15.45 -8.81 32.98
C PHE A 34 -16.32 -7.54 33.06
N LYS A 35 -16.26 -6.66 32.06
CA LYS A 35 -17.05 -5.41 32.03
C LYS A 35 -18.57 -5.61 32.16
N SER A 36 -19.09 -6.77 31.76
CA SER A 36 -20.51 -7.10 31.85
C SER A 36 -20.94 -7.58 33.25
N LEU A 37 -20.00 -7.87 34.14
CA LEU A 37 -20.32 -8.26 35.51
C LEU A 37 -20.64 -7.02 36.35
N LEU A 38 -21.66 -7.14 37.22
CA LEU A 38 -22.08 -6.12 38.19
C LEU A 38 -20.91 -5.56 39.02
N SER A 39 -19.91 -6.40 39.30
CA SER A 39 -18.64 -5.99 39.88
C SER A 39 -17.49 -6.49 39.00
N ARG A 40 -16.86 -5.58 38.28
CA ARG A 40 -15.61 -5.87 37.56
C ARG A 40 -14.49 -6.13 38.58
N PRO A 41 -13.77 -7.27 38.52
CA PRO A 41 -12.66 -7.55 39.41
C PRO A 41 -11.51 -6.56 39.19
N LYS A 42 -10.75 -6.31 40.25
CA LYS A 42 -9.52 -5.54 40.17
C LYS A 42 -8.47 -6.31 39.38
N LYS A 43 -7.43 -5.63 38.91
CA LYS A 43 -6.38 -6.28 38.11
C LYS A 43 -5.64 -7.34 38.93
N GLU A 44 -5.42 -7.10 40.21
CA GLU A 44 -4.68 -7.98 41.10
C GLU A 44 -5.42 -9.31 41.35
N GLU A 45 -6.74 -9.33 41.15
CA GLU A 45 -7.62 -10.50 41.31
C GLU A 45 -7.69 -11.37 40.04
N VAL A 46 -7.17 -10.86 38.91
CA VAL A 46 -7.17 -11.57 37.63
C VAL A 46 -5.74 -11.98 37.31
N HIS A 47 -5.52 -13.28 37.16
CA HIS A 47 -4.20 -13.84 36.83
C HIS A 47 -4.14 -14.30 35.38
N VAL A 48 -3.08 -13.90 34.66
CA VAL A 48 -2.79 -14.40 33.31
C VAL A 48 -2.04 -15.72 33.45
N HIS A 49 -2.72 -16.83 33.18
CA HIS A 49 -2.12 -18.17 33.31
C HIS A 49 -1.03 -18.47 32.27
N SER A 50 -1.26 -18.04 31.02
CA SER A 50 -0.28 -18.19 29.95
C SER A 50 -0.54 -17.17 28.84
N LEU A 51 0.53 -16.81 28.13
CA LEU A 51 0.48 -15.98 26.95
C LEU A 51 1.34 -16.63 25.87
N LYS A 52 0.80 -16.77 24.66
CA LYS A 52 1.53 -17.27 23.51
C LYS A 52 1.38 -16.28 22.36
N LEU A 53 2.51 -15.69 21.96
CA LEU A 53 2.54 -14.72 20.88
C LEU A 53 2.70 -15.46 19.55
N TYR A 54 1.81 -15.19 18.60
CA TYR A 54 1.90 -15.68 17.22
C TYR A 54 2.19 -14.52 16.29
N HIS A 55 3.19 -14.67 15.41
CA HIS A 55 3.51 -13.67 14.41
C HIS A 55 2.88 -14.06 13.08
N GLU A 56 2.07 -13.16 12.52
CA GLU A 56 1.54 -13.29 11.16
C GLU A 56 2.26 -12.31 10.23
N CYS A 57 2.50 -12.75 8.99
CA CYS A 57 3.10 -11.91 7.95
C CYS A 57 2.01 -11.09 7.25
N ILE A 58 2.18 -9.77 7.20
CA ILE A 58 1.35 -8.89 6.36
C ILE A 58 2.25 -8.28 5.29
N LEU A 59 1.97 -8.60 4.02
CA LEU A 59 2.62 -7.98 2.87
C LEU A 59 1.68 -6.93 2.28
N THR A 60 2.06 -5.66 2.39
CA THR A 60 1.33 -4.55 1.75
C THR A 60 2.04 -4.17 0.45
N VAL A 61 1.38 -4.40 -0.70
CA VAL A 61 1.88 -3.99 -2.02
C VAL A 61 1.09 -2.79 -2.49
N SER A 62 1.78 -1.73 -2.92
CA SER A 62 1.17 -0.56 -3.56
C SER A 62 1.79 -0.36 -4.93
N GLY A 63 0.96 -0.02 -5.92
CA GLY A 63 1.40 0.26 -7.29
C GLY A 63 0.85 1.61 -7.73
N LYS A 64 1.69 2.40 -8.40
CA LYS A 64 1.28 3.65 -9.06
C LYS A 64 1.36 3.42 -10.56
N TYR A 65 0.23 3.56 -11.24
CA TYR A 65 0.17 3.50 -12.70
C TYR A 65 0.02 4.91 -13.26
N VAL A 66 0.69 5.18 -14.38
CA VAL A 66 0.50 6.38 -15.19
C VAL A 66 0.06 5.91 -16.57
N ALA A 67 -1.06 6.45 -17.06
CA ALA A 67 -1.58 6.17 -18.38
C ALA A 67 -1.57 7.48 -19.19
N ASP A 68 -0.75 7.51 -20.24
CA ASP A 68 -0.73 8.62 -21.20
C ASP A 68 -1.84 8.42 -22.22
N TYR A 69 -2.94 9.14 -22.05
CA TYR A 69 -4.04 9.13 -23.00
C TYR A 69 -3.77 10.15 -24.11
N TYR A 70 -3.57 9.68 -25.35
CA TYR A 70 -3.64 10.54 -26.53
C TYR A 70 -5.06 11.09 -26.66
N ARG A 71 -5.26 12.36 -26.30
CA ARG A 71 -6.55 13.04 -26.45
C ARG A 71 -6.69 13.57 -27.87
N LYS A 72 -7.88 13.43 -28.45
CA LYS A 72 -8.23 14.10 -29.71
C LYS A 72 -8.14 15.61 -29.50
N ALA A 73 -7.34 16.30 -30.31
CA ALA A 73 -7.22 17.75 -30.32
C ALA A 73 -7.42 18.26 -31.75
N THR A 74 -8.15 19.37 -31.88
CA THR A 74 -8.32 20.09 -33.15
C THR A 74 -7.48 21.36 -33.06
N TYR A 75 -6.66 21.62 -34.07
CA TYR A 75 -5.85 22.82 -34.18
C TYR A 75 -6.26 23.56 -35.44
N ASP A 76 -6.59 24.84 -35.30
CA ASP A 76 -6.88 25.71 -36.44
C ASP A 76 -5.57 26.32 -36.94
N ILE A 77 -5.29 26.14 -38.22
CA ILE A 77 -4.13 26.74 -38.90
C ILE A 77 -4.68 27.74 -39.91
N SER A 78 -4.42 29.02 -39.68
CA SER A 78 -4.77 30.07 -40.63
C SER A 78 -3.66 30.23 -41.66
N VAL A 79 -4.04 30.26 -42.95
CA VAL A 79 -3.13 30.47 -44.07
C VAL A 79 -3.60 31.66 -44.91
N ASP A 80 -2.67 32.30 -45.62
CA ASP A 80 -2.98 33.42 -46.51
C ASP A 80 -3.78 32.97 -47.74
N TYR A 81 -4.61 33.87 -48.27
CA TYR A 81 -5.52 33.58 -49.39
C TYR A 81 -4.82 33.18 -50.70
N ASN A 82 -3.53 33.45 -50.82
CA ASN A 82 -2.71 33.16 -52.00
C ASN A 82 -1.91 31.85 -51.88
N ILE A 83 -2.09 31.11 -50.78
CA ILE A 83 -1.51 29.79 -50.60
C ILE A 83 -2.29 28.78 -51.43
N ARG A 84 -1.57 27.91 -52.16
CA ARG A 84 -2.15 26.89 -53.02
C ARG A 84 -2.27 25.53 -52.35
N ASP A 85 -1.32 25.18 -51.48
CA ASP A 85 -1.24 23.89 -50.82
C ASP A 85 -0.54 24.02 -49.46
N VAL A 86 -0.98 23.24 -48.47
CA VAL A 86 -0.41 23.14 -47.12
C VAL A 86 0.25 21.77 -46.91
N VAL A 87 1.52 21.75 -46.48
CA VAL A 87 2.24 20.50 -46.15
C VAL A 87 2.15 20.23 -44.65
N LEU A 88 1.43 19.18 -44.25
CA LEU A 88 1.25 18.80 -42.84
C LEU A 88 1.45 17.29 -42.66
N GLY A 89 2.34 16.88 -41.76
CA GLY A 89 2.56 15.46 -41.44
C GLY A 89 3.00 14.60 -42.64
N GLY A 90 3.63 15.21 -43.66
CA GLY A 90 4.00 14.54 -44.91
C GLY A 90 2.88 14.43 -45.96
N GLY A 91 1.67 14.90 -45.64
CA GLY A 91 0.56 15.04 -46.59
C GLY A 91 0.51 16.45 -47.20
N LEU A 92 -0.03 16.54 -48.41
CA LEU A 92 -0.33 17.80 -49.11
C LEU A 92 -1.84 18.04 -49.07
N PHE A 93 -2.27 19.19 -48.56
CA PHE A 93 -3.67 19.57 -48.41
C PHE A 93 -3.96 20.81 -49.27
N PRO A 94 -5.01 20.81 -50.11
CA PRO A 94 -5.35 21.95 -50.95
C PRO A 94 -5.93 23.12 -50.13
#